data_AF-A0AAV0E043-F1
#
_entry.id   AF-A0AAV0E043-F1
#
_cell.length_a   1.000
_cell.length_b   1.000
_cell.length_c   1.000
_cell.angle_alpha   90.00
_cell.angle_beta   90.00
_cell.angle_gamma   90.00
#
_symmetry.space_group_name_H-M   'P 1'
#
loop_
_entity.id
_entity.type
_entity.pdbx_description
1 polymer ?
#
loop_
_entity_poly.entity_id
_entity_poly.type
_entity_poly.pdbx_seq_one_letter_code
_entity_poly.pdbx_strand_id
1 'polypeptide(L)'
;MPIGVGERRGGFTFSGVWIKHERMQGSSDSRDLWHSRLGHPSMKVLRLLGSLNKPLLNSDQNKICDACMRGKQTRDSFDVSNARAVEPFELIHCDVWGPYRVLS
;
A
#
# COMPACT_ATOMS: atom_id res chain seq x y z
N MET A 1 5.20 -5.33 10.84
CA MET A 1 4.49 -4.40 11.74
C MET A 1 4.78 -4.81 13.16
N PRO A 2 5.42 -4.00 14.00
CA PRO A 2 5.36 -4.16 15.45
C PRO A 2 4.42 -3.09 16.03
N ILE A 3 3.38 -3.56 16.71
CA ILE A 3 2.46 -2.77 17.52
C ILE A 3 3.19 -2.47 18.84
N GLY A 4 3.29 -1.21 19.26
CA GLY A 4 3.62 -0.88 20.66
C GLY A 4 4.74 0.12 20.95
N VAL A 5 4.86 1.26 20.24
CA VAL A 5 5.84 2.31 20.59
C VAL A 5 5.23 3.72 20.55
N GLY A 6 4.09 3.93 21.21
CA GLY A 6 3.47 5.25 21.34
C GLY A 6 3.39 5.73 22.79
N GLU A 7 3.86 6.95 23.07
CA GLU A 7 3.67 7.61 24.37
C GLU A 7 2.27 8.26 24.41
N ARG A 8 1.53 8.06 25.49
CA ARG A 8 0.18 8.64 25.67
C ARG A 8 0.29 9.99 26.37
N ARG A 9 -0.17 11.06 25.72
CA ARG A 9 -0.37 12.37 26.36
C ARG A 9 -1.76 12.89 26.04
N GLY A 10 -2.53 13.24 27.08
CA GLY A 10 -3.85 13.87 26.93
C GLY A 10 -4.91 13.07 26.19
N GLY A 11 -4.80 11.74 26.12
CA GLY A 11 -5.78 10.86 25.45
C GLY A 11 -5.48 10.55 23.98
N PHE A 12 -4.43 11.14 23.39
CA PHE A 12 -4.00 10.86 22.01
C PHE A 12 -2.72 10.02 22.01
N THR A 13 -2.62 9.05 21.08
CA THR A 13 -1.41 8.25 20.87
C THR A 13 -0.51 8.93 19.84
N PHE A 14 0.65 9.42 20.26
CA PHE A 14 1.66 9.92 19.34
C PHE A 14 2.63 8.77 19.03
N SER A 15 2.69 8.33 17.77
CA SER A 15 3.77 7.46 17.31
C SER A 15 5.03 8.33 17.19
N GLY A 16 6.01 8.08 18.05
CA GLY A 16 7.31 8.75 18.01
C GLY A 16 8.17 8.28 16.85
N VAL A 17 7.64 8.33 15.62
CA VAL A 17 8.42 8.07 14.42
C VAL A 17 9.24 9.32 14.15
N TRP A 18 10.45 9.34 14.67
CA TRP A 18 11.48 10.25 14.18
C TRP A 18 11.80 9.85 12.74
N ILE A 19 11.14 10.45 11.76
CA ILE A 19 11.59 10.37 10.38
C ILE A 19 12.90 11.16 10.34
N LYS A 20 14.03 10.44 10.40
CA LYS A 20 15.32 11.01 10.02
C LYS A 20 15.16 11.46 8.57
N HIS A 21 15.08 12.78 8.35
CA HIS A 21 15.22 13.36 7.04
C HIS A 21 16.69 13.22 6.62
N GLU A 22 17.05 12.04 6.15
CA GLU A 22 18.34 11.80 5.54
C GLU A 22 18.34 12.41 4.15
N ARG A 23 19.20 13.42 3.96
CA ARG A 23 19.36 14.08 2.67
C ARG A 23 20.16 13.13 1.76
N MET A 24 19.48 12.36 0.93
CA MET A 24 20.13 11.58 -0.14
C MET A 24 20.93 12.53 -1.04
N GLN A 25 22.26 12.47 -0.96
CA GLN A 25 23.15 13.07 -1.94
C GLN A 25 23.07 12.21 -3.22
N GLY A 26 22.49 12.80 -4.26
CA GLY A 26 22.08 12.10 -5.46
C GLY A 26 23.21 11.88 -6.46
N SER A 27 23.47 10.61 -6.73
CA SER A 27 23.52 10.12 -8.12
C SER A 27 22.29 9.24 -8.41
N SER A 28 21.16 9.52 -7.75
CA SER A 28 19.91 8.81 -8.00
C SER A 28 19.34 9.30 -9.30
N ASP A 29 19.30 8.39 -10.26
CA ASP A 29 18.60 8.47 -11.53
C ASP A 29 17.34 9.34 -11.39
N SER A 30 17.34 10.49 -12.07
CA SER A 30 16.31 11.54 -11.95
C SER A 30 14.89 10.97 -12.00
N ARG A 31 14.74 9.88 -12.76
CA ARG A 31 13.51 9.15 -12.96
C ARG A 31 12.89 8.55 -11.70
N ASP A 32 13.68 7.86 -10.87
CA ASP A 32 13.18 7.20 -9.66
C ASP A 32 12.71 8.24 -8.63
N LEU A 33 13.46 9.34 -8.52
CA LEU A 33 13.11 10.45 -7.65
C LEU A 33 11.78 11.09 -8.05
N TRP A 34 11.57 11.34 -9.34
CA TRP A 34 10.31 11.89 -9.85
C TRP A 34 9.16 10.87 -9.78
N HIS A 35 9.42 9.59 -9.99
CA HIS A 35 8.45 8.51 -9.76
C HIS A 35 7.91 8.53 -8.32
N SER A 36 8.79 8.62 -7.33
CA SER A 36 8.38 8.71 -5.92
C SER A 36 7.67 10.04 -5.61
N ARG A 37 8.19 11.18 -6.07
CA ARG A 37 7.59 12.52 -5.79
C ARG A 37 6.19 12.70 -6.36
N LEU A 38 5.90 12.08 -7.51
CA LEU A 38 4.60 12.19 -8.18
C LEU A 38 3.59 11.13 -7.73
N GLY A 39 3.89 10.36 -6.68
CA GLY A 39 2.97 9.37 -6.13
C GLY A 39 2.94 8.06 -6.93
N HIS A 40 4.11 7.57 -7.36
CA HIS A 40 4.25 6.27 -8.02
C HIS A 40 3.42 6.08 -9.31
N PRO A 41 3.38 7.08 -10.22
CA PRO A 41 2.65 6.95 -11.48
C PRO A 41 3.28 5.87 -12.37
N SER A 42 2.49 5.36 -13.32
CA SER A 42 2.96 4.35 -14.26
C SER A 42 4.11 4.87 -15.13
N MET A 43 4.90 3.94 -15.65
CA MET A 43 6.00 4.23 -16.57
C MET A 43 5.57 5.09 -17.76
N LYS A 44 4.40 4.78 -18.30
CA LYS A 44 3.79 5.47 -19.44
C LYS A 44 3.50 6.94 -19.10
N VAL A 45 2.99 7.21 -17.90
CA VAL A 45 2.70 8.57 -17.42
C VAL A 45 4.01 9.34 -17.20
N LEU A 46 5.03 8.72 -16.60
CA LEU A 46 6.34 9.38 -16.43
C LEU A 46 7.00 9.73 -17.76
N ARG A 47 6.89 8.87 -18.78
CA ARG A 47 7.40 9.16 -20.13
C ARG A 47 6.69 10.34 -20.77
N LEU A 48 5.37 10.48 -20.58
CA LEU A 48 4.63 11.66 -21.06
C LEU A 48 5.14 12.94 -20.37
N LEU A 49 5.43 12.88 -19.07
CA LEU A 49 6.00 14.01 -18.33
C LEU A 49 7.48 14.27 -18.69
N GLY A 50 8.22 13.27 -19.16
CA GLY A 50 9.58 13.41 -19.68
C GLY A 50 9.69 14.33 -20.90
N SER A 51 8.59 14.53 -21.65
CA SER A 51 8.53 15.57 -22.70
C SER A 51 8.74 16.99 -22.14
N LEU A 52 8.41 17.21 -20.87
CA LEU A 52 8.60 18.48 -20.15
C LEU A 52 9.99 18.57 -19.49
N ASN A 53 10.66 17.43 -19.26
CA ASN A 53 11.97 17.35 -18.61
C ASN A 53 12.82 16.19 -19.18
N LYS A 54 13.76 16.54 -20.06
CA LYS A 54 14.74 15.64 -20.71
C LYS A 54 15.47 14.64 -19.80
N PRO A 55 15.84 14.94 -18.53
CA PRO A 55 16.57 13.97 -17.70
C PRO A 55 15.73 12.75 -17.28
N LEU A 56 14.41 12.71 -17.55
CA LEU A 56 13.56 11.55 -17.24
C LEU A 56 13.66 10.40 -18.26
N LEU A 57 14.25 10.64 -19.43
CA LEU A 57 14.22 9.71 -20.56
C LEU A 57 15.48 8.83 -20.69
N ASN A 58 16.54 9.14 -19.95
CA ASN A 58 17.85 8.52 -20.15
C ASN A 58 18.07 7.21 -19.37
N SER A 59 17.06 6.69 -18.67
CA SER A 59 17.16 5.38 -18.02
C SER A 59 16.02 4.45 -18.39
N ASP A 60 16.29 3.56 -19.35
CA ASP A 60 15.47 2.39 -19.66
C ASP A 60 15.64 1.27 -18.62
N GLN A 61 15.93 1.63 -17.37
CA GLN A 61 15.85 0.68 -16.27
C GLN A 61 14.39 0.64 -15.80
N ASN A 62 13.68 -0.42 -16.20
CA ASN A 62 12.48 -0.87 -15.51
C ASN A 62 12.87 -1.34 -14.11
N LYS A 63 13.19 -0.39 -13.23
CA LYS A 63 13.41 -0.69 -11.82
C LYS A 63 12.09 -1.08 -11.19
N ILE A 64 12.13 -2.21 -10.50
CA ILE A 64 11.02 -2.69 -9.69
C ILE A 64 10.92 -1.77 -8.48
N CYS A 65 9.78 -1.11 -8.31
CA CYS A 65 9.49 -0.28 -7.15
C CYS A 65 8.67 -1.08 -6.13
N ASP A 66 9.21 -1.30 -4.94
CA ASP A 66 8.55 -2.08 -3.89
C ASP A 66 7.18 -1.52 -3.49
N ALA A 67 7.06 -0.18 -3.38
CA ALA A 67 5.80 0.47 -3.06
C ALA A 67 4.75 0.24 -4.17
N CYS A 68 5.17 0.32 -5.44
CA CYS A 68 4.31 0.00 -6.58
C CYS A 68 3.88 -1.47 -6.57
N MET A 69 4.80 -2.41 -6.33
CA MET A 69 4.46 -3.84 -6.29
C MET A 69 3.40 -4.10 -5.23
N ARG A 70 3.61 -3.61 -4.00
CA ARG A 70 2.68 -3.81 -2.90
C ARG A 70 1.34 -3.13 -3.14
N GLY A 71 1.34 -1.93 -3.72
CA GLY A 71 0.11 -1.17 -3.98
C GLY A 71 -0.68 -1.66 -5.20
N LYS A 72 -0.02 -2.31 -6.16
CA LYS A 72 -0.65 -2.86 -7.39
C LYS A 72 -0.88 -4.36 -7.32
N GLN A 73 -0.44 -5.02 -6.25
CA GLN A 73 -0.69 -6.43 -6.05
C GLN A 73 -2.19 -6.66 -5.95
N THR A 74 -2.75 -7.27 -6.97
CA THR A 74 -4.12 -7.78 -6.94
C THR A 74 -4.09 -9.19 -6.36
N ARG A 75 -5.14 -9.54 -5.62
CA ARG A 75 -5.35 -10.93 -5.22
C ARG A 75 -5.83 -11.71 -6.44
N ASP A 76 -5.31 -12.91 -6.66
CA ASP A 76 -5.82 -13.81 -7.70
C ASP A 76 -7.30 -14.12 -7.46
N SER A 77 -8.01 -14.48 -8.52
CA SER A 77 -9.39 -14.94 -8.44
C SER A 77 -9.51 -16.09 -7.43
N PHE A 78 -10.56 -16.09 -6.63
CA PHE A 78 -10.86 -17.26 -5.82
C PHE A 78 -11.32 -18.40 -6.74
N ASP A 79 -10.91 -19.62 -6.42
CA ASP A 79 -11.50 -20.81 -7.03
C ASP A 79 -12.98 -20.90 -6.68
N VAL A 80 -13.75 -21.56 -7.56
CA VAL A 80 -15.16 -21.82 -7.32
C VAL A 80 -15.29 -22.78 -6.14
N SER A 81 -16.00 -22.36 -5.10
CA SER A 81 -16.33 -23.24 -3.97
C SER A 81 -17.37 -24.27 -4.39
N ASN A 82 -17.09 -25.55 -4.12
CA ASN A 82 -18.06 -26.63 -4.23
C ASN A 82 -18.80 -26.91 -2.92
N ALA A 83 -18.56 -26.13 -1.86
CA ALA A 83 -19.23 -26.30 -0.58
C ALA A 83 -20.68 -25.79 -0.68
N ARG A 84 -21.60 -26.72 -0.94
CA ARG A 84 -23.04 -26.47 -1.03
C ARG A 84 -23.79 -27.54 -0.25
N ALA A 85 -24.79 -27.13 0.54
CA ALA A 85 -25.73 -28.06 1.14
C ALA A 85 -26.58 -28.73 0.06
N VAL A 86 -26.68 -30.05 0.14
CA VAL A 86 -27.56 -30.91 -0.67
C VAL A 86 -28.85 -31.16 0.09
N GLU A 87 -28.76 -31.34 1.42
CA GLU A 87 -29.89 -31.62 2.29
C GLU A 87 -30.23 -30.45 3.24
N PRO A 88 -31.48 -30.35 3.73
CA PRO A 88 -31.85 -29.36 4.72
C PRO A 88 -30.97 -29.45 5.98
N PHE A 89 -30.48 -28.29 6.44
CA PHE A 89 -29.63 -28.13 7.63
C PHE A 89 -28.22 -28.78 7.57
N GLU A 90 -27.75 -29.21 6.40
CA GLU A 90 -26.40 -29.79 6.23
C GLU A 90 -25.28 -28.75 6.46
N LEU A 91 -25.53 -27.48 6.14
CA LEU A 91 -24.57 -26.39 6.32
C LEU A 91 -25.25 -25.20 7.00
N ILE A 92 -24.71 -24.81 8.17
CA ILE A 92 -25.15 -23.62 8.92
C ILE A 92 -24.01 -22.61 8.92
N HIS A 93 -24.26 -21.43 8.36
CA HIS A 93 -23.38 -20.28 8.50
C HIS A 93 -23.84 -19.43 9.68
N CYS A 94 -22.98 -19.26 10.68
CA CYS A 94 -23.19 -18.36 11.80
C CYS A 94 -22.10 -17.29 11.77
N ASP A 95 -22.50 -16.03 11.90
CA ASP A 95 -21.59 -14.91 12.08
C ASP A 95 -21.94 -14.18 13.38
N VAL A 96 -20.93 -13.61 14.04
CA VAL A 96 -21.11 -12.84 15.26
C VAL A 96 -21.08 -11.37 14.88
N TRP A 97 -22.17 -10.67 15.17
CA TRP A 97 -22.20 -9.22 15.00
C TRP A 97 -21.22 -8.57 16.00
N GLY A 98 -20.53 -7.53 15.55
CA GLY A 98 -19.54 -6.78 16.35
C GLY A 98 -20.10 -6.13 17.64
N PRO A 99 -19.27 -5.40 18.39
CA PRO A 99 -19.67 -4.83 19.67
C PRO A 99 -20.93 -3.96 19.54
N TYR A 100 -21.99 -4.34 20.26
CA TYR A 100 -23.24 -3.60 20.33
C TYR A 100 -23.20 -2.61 21.49
N ARG A 101 -23.83 -1.44 21.31
CA ARG A 101 -23.93 -0.44 22.38
C ARG A 101 -24.86 -0.97 23.46
N VAL A 102 -24.30 -1.25 24.63
CA VAL A 102 -25.08 -1.44 25.85
C VAL A 102 -25.26 -0.06 26.49
N LEU A 103 -26.48 0.29 26.88
CA LEU A 103 -26.70 1.47 27.72
C LEU A 103 -26.08 1.19 29.09
N SER A 104 -25.14 2.04 29.49
CA SER A 104 -24.54 2.06 30.83
C SER A 104 -25.46 2.75 31.83
#